data_AF-A0A2H6BH75-F1
#
_entry.id   AF-A0A2H6BH75-F1
#
_cell.length_a   1.000
_cell.length_b   1.000
_cell.length_c   1.000
_cell.angle_alpha   90.00
_cell.angle_beta   90.00
_cell.angle_gamma   90.00
#
_symmetry.space_group_name_H-M   'P 1'
#
loop_
_entity.id
_entity.type
_entity.pdbx_description
1 polymer ?
#
loop_
_entity_poly.entity_id
_entity_poly.type
_entity_poly.pdbx_seq_one_letter_code
_entity_poly.pdbx_strand_id
1 'polypeptide(L)'
;MSVVSKCAAVALGLLLSWSAAAAEPRPAPPPLTELTSQAVDSADFEGWRARSDARAKAEAERKTATEAVGKARKKKDKAAARDRLAKLPKAEDGADPFLVRAQVLLDRAHASPGVIDGRDGDNFKKAVRAFREMRGMPIDGGLDPEVWAALSADKAPALKPYVIYSEDVNGRYEEKLPADYAKLAKLKWLGYRDAVEMLSERFHMDPPLLRALNPGVDFKTAGVTIQVADVGGFAEGTVRRVTVDKKLGELRAYDDADKILMIAPATIGSPDTPSPEGRMTINGAFPDPHYIYDPKKNFQQGKNKRKLTLPPGPNGPVGSMWIDLSKPTYGIHGTPEPSQISKTASHGCVRLTNWDAAELARMIEPKVTEVEFVD
;
A
#
# COMPACT_ATOMS: atom_id res chain seq x y z
N MET A 1 18.89 22.06 -93.06
CA MET A 1 19.32 20.88 -92.28
C MET A 1 19.42 21.31 -90.82
N SER A 2 18.56 20.74 -89.96
CA SER A 2 18.50 20.76 -88.47
C SER A 2 18.82 22.09 -87.77
N VAL A 3 17.97 22.67 -86.93
CA VAL A 3 17.72 22.19 -85.56
C VAL A 3 16.30 22.56 -85.09
N VAL A 4 15.77 21.61 -84.34
CA VAL A 4 14.44 21.43 -83.75
C VAL A 4 13.95 22.60 -82.88
N SER A 5 12.66 22.93 -83.06
CA SER A 5 11.88 23.89 -82.27
C SER A 5 11.13 23.20 -81.11
N LYS A 6 10.88 24.01 -80.08
CA LYS A 6 10.34 23.74 -78.75
C LYS A 6 8.97 23.04 -78.75
N CYS A 7 8.76 22.14 -77.78
CA CYS A 7 7.44 21.88 -77.19
C CYS A 7 7.54 21.87 -75.66
N ALA A 8 6.56 22.53 -75.02
CA ALA A 8 6.56 23.01 -73.65
C ALA A 8 6.09 21.97 -72.63
N ALA A 9 6.58 22.12 -71.40
CA ALA A 9 6.18 21.41 -70.20
C ALA A 9 4.89 22.00 -69.60
N VAL A 10 3.99 21.14 -69.12
CA VAL A 10 2.94 21.50 -68.16
C VAL A 10 2.93 20.41 -67.08
N ALA A 11 3.34 20.78 -65.87
CA ALA A 11 3.11 19.99 -64.66
C ALA A 11 2.53 20.92 -63.59
N LEU A 12 1.25 20.70 -63.28
CA LEU A 12 0.49 21.39 -62.25
C LEU A 12 1.00 20.96 -60.87
N GLY A 13 1.54 21.89 -60.08
CA GLY A 13 1.84 21.69 -58.67
C GLY A 13 0.77 22.35 -57.81
N LEU A 14 -0.10 21.57 -57.17
CA LEU A 14 -0.97 22.04 -56.09
C LEU A 14 -0.12 22.23 -54.82
N LEU A 15 -0.01 23.48 -54.34
CA LEU A 15 0.52 23.80 -53.02
C LEU A 15 -0.64 23.75 -52.00
N LEU A 16 -0.69 22.67 -51.21
CA LEU A 16 -1.48 22.62 -49.98
C LEU A 16 -0.66 23.22 -48.84
N SER A 17 -1.00 24.44 -48.44
CA SER A 17 -0.46 25.07 -47.24
C SER A 17 -1.13 24.49 -45.99
N TRP A 18 -0.39 23.70 -45.20
CA TRP A 18 -0.77 23.35 -43.84
C TRP A 18 -0.46 24.53 -42.92
N SER A 19 -1.50 25.22 -42.46
CA SER A 19 -1.39 26.20 -41.37
C SER A 19 -1.52 25.42 -40.05
N ALA A 20 -0.42 25.26 -39.32
CA ALA A 20 -0.44 24.68 -37.99
C ALA A 20 -1.05 25.70 -37.02
N ALA A 21 -2.31 25.50 -36.65
CA ALA A 21 -2.90 26.21 -35.53
C ALA A 21 -2.12 25.83 -34.26
N ALA A 22 -1.43 26.81 -33.67
CA ALA A 22 -0.76 26.64 -32.39
C ALA A 22 -1.82 26.31 -31.33
N ALA A 23 -1.76 25.10 -30.78
CA ALA A 23 -2.58 24.72 -29.63
C ALA A 23 -2.25 25.67 -28.46
N GLU A 24 -3.26 26.30 -27.89
CA GLU A 24 -3.10 27.13 -26.70
C GLU A 24 -2.44 26.30 -25.57
N PRO A 25 -1.52 26.90 -24.79
CA PRO A 25 -0.92 26.21 -23.66
C PRO A 25 -2.02 25.90 -22.64
N ARG A 26 -2.28 24.61 -22.43
CA ARG A 26 -3.19 24.16 -21.36
C ARG A 26 -2.67 24.66 -20.00
N PRO A 27 -3.56 25.06 -19.08
CA PRO A 27 -3.17 25.53 -17.76
C PRO A 27 -2.34 24.45 -17.05
N ALA A 28 -1.32 24.88 -16.32
CA ALA A 28 -0.52 23.98 -15.50
C ALA A 28 -1.43 23.26 -14.49
N PRO A 29 -1.20 21.96 -14.23
CA PRO A 29 -1.91 21.24 -13.19
C PRO A 29 -1.68 21.95 -11.84
N PRO A 30 -2.69 21.99 -10.95
CA PRO A 30 -2.52 22.59 -9.64
C PRO A 30 -1.43 21.82 -8.86
N PRO A 31 -0.58 22.50 -8.07
CA PRO A 31 0.38 21.84 -7.18
C PRO A 31 -0.37 20.94 -6.17
N LEU A 32 0.32 19.96 -5.56
CA LEU A 32 -0.24 19.27 -4.40
C LEU A 32 -0.70 20.32 -3.38
N THR A 33 -2.00 20.32 -3.09
CA THR A 33 -2.55 21.13 -2.00
C THR A 33 -1.85 20.73 -0.71
N GLU A 34 -1.59 21.68 0.19
CA GLU A 34 -1.07 21.35 1.52
C GLU A 34 -1.89 20.20 2.11
N LEU A 35 -1.20 19.17 2.61
CA LEU A 35 -1.83 17.97 3.16
C LEU A 35 -2.51 18.34 4.49
N THR A 36 -3.75 18.76 4.39
CA THR A 36 -4.60 19.23 5.49
C THR A 36 -5.90 18.45 5.51
N SER A 37 -6.60 18.41 6.66
CA SER A 37 -7.91 17.74 6.75
C SER A 37 -8.92 18.33 5.77
N GLN A 38 -8.92 19.65 5.58
CA GLN A 38 -9.77 20.31 4.59
C GLN A 38 -9.45 19.81 3.17
N ALA A 39 -8.17 19.76 2.79
CA ALA A 39 -7.78 19.30 1.47
C ALA A 39 -8.13 17.82 1.24
N VAL A 40 -8.00 16.97 2.26
CA VAL A 40 -8.38 15.54 2.19
C VAL A 40 -9.90 15.40 2.03
N ASP A 41 -10.69 16.05 2.88
CA ASP A 41 -12.15 15.91 2.87
C ASP A 41 -12.83 16.56 1.66
N SER A 42 -12.23 17.64 1.12
CA SER A 42 -12.73 18.31 -0.09
C SER A 42 -12.17 17.74 -1.38
N ALA A 43 -11.24 16.78 -1.34
CA ALA A 43 -10.62 16.23 -2.52
C ALA A 43 -11.65 15.52 -3.42
N ASP A 44 -11.60 15.82 -4.72
CA ASP A 44 -12.48 15.28 -5.74
C ASP A 44 -11.73 14.45 -6.79
N PHE A 45 -12.49 13.57 -7.47
CA PHE A 45 -11.95 12.62 -8.43
C PHE A 45 -11.33 13.28 -9.66
N GLU A 46 -11.94 14.35 -10.19
CA GLU A 46 -11.43 15.04 -11.39
C GLU A 46 -10.13 15.79 -11.09
N GLY A 47 -10.05 16.43 -9.92
CA GLY A 47 -8.84 17.08 -9.41
C GLY A 47 -7.70 16.08 -9.26
N TRP A 48 -7.95 14.91 -8.67
CA TRP A 48 -6.95 13.85 -8.59
C TRP A 48 -6.55 13.32 -9.97
N ARG A 49 -7.52 13.04 -10.85
CA ARG A 49 -7.24 12.54 -12.20
C ARG A 49 -6.33 13.49 -12.98
N ALA A 50 -6.62 14.80 -12.93
CA ALA A 50 -5.78 15.81 -13.57
C ALA A 50 -4.35 15.83 -13.01
N ARG A 51 -4.17 15.69 -11.68
CA ARG A 51 -2.84 15.58 -11.05
C ARG A 51 -2.12 14.29 -11.43
N SER A 52 -2.85 13.17 -11.47
CA SER A 52 -2.31 11.86 -11.84
C SER A 52 -1.83 11.83 -13.31
N ASP A 53 -2.63 12.35 -14.24
CA ASP A 53 -2.25 12.47 -15.66
C ASP A 53 -1.01 13.36 -15.85
N ALA A 54 -0.95 14.48 -15.12
CA ALA A 54 0.22 15.37 -15.12
C ALA A 54 1.48 14.67 -14.59
N ARG A 55 1.34 13.91 -13.49
CA ARG A 55 2.44 13.15 -12.90
C ARG A 55 2.95 12.08 -13.87
N ALA A 56 2.06 11.27 -14.45
CA ALA A 56 2.41 10.22 -15.40
C ALA A 56 3.16 10.80 -16.62
N LYS A 57 2.71 11.96 -17.12
CA LYS A 57 3.40 12.68 -18.19
C LYS A 57 4.81 13.13 -17.77
N ALA A 58 4.96 13.73 -16.59
CA ALA A 58 6.26 14.18 -16.09
C ALA A 58 7.24 13.00 -15.88
N GLU A 59 6.75 11.86 -15.36
CA GLU A 59 7.54 10.64 -15.21
C GLU A 59 7.98 10.07 -16.56
N ALA A 60 7.08 10.00 -17.55
CA ALA A 60 7.40 9.53 -18.90
C ALA A 60 8.44 10.40 -19.60
N GLU A 61 8.31 11.74 -19.50
CA GLU A 61 9.28 12.69 -20.03
C GLU A 61 10.65 12.53 -19.36
N ARG A 62 10.69 12.43 -18.03
CA ARG A 62 11.95 12.22 -17.29
C ARG A 62 12.58 10.86 -17.56
N LYS A 63 11.79 9.78 -17.71
CA LYS A 63 12.28 8.46 -18.10
C LYS A 63 12.97 8.52 -19.45
N THR A 64 12.31 9.13 -20.44
CA THR A 64 12.86 9.32 -21.79
C THR A 64 14.16 10.13 -21.76
N ALA A 65 14.18 11.23 -21.00
CA ALA A 65 15.39 12.04 -20.84
C ALA A 65 16.52 11.29 -20.12
N THR A 66 16.20 10.45 -19.14
CA THR A 66 17.17 9.62 -18.42
C THR A 66 17.79 8.57 -19.34
N GLU A 67 16.98 7.90 -20.16
CA GLU A 67 17.47 6.99 -21.19
C GLU A 67 18.36 7.71 -22.22
N ALA A 68 18.00 8.93 -22.62
CA ALA A 68 18.82 9.74 -23.53
C ALA A 68 20.21 10.06 -22.92
N VAL A 69 20.28 10.35 -21.62
CA VAL A 69 21.55 10.52 -20.90
C VAL A 69 22.39 9.23 -20.91
N GLY A 70 21.74 8.07 -20.75
CA GLY A 70 22.38 6.76 -20.80
C GLY A 70 22.90 6.39 -22.20
N LYS A 71 22.15 6.74 -23.26
CA LYS A 71 22.48 6.44 -24.66
C LYS A 71 23.53 7.40 -25.27
N ALA A 72 23.74 8.59 -24.69
CA ALA A 72 24.66 9.59 -25.23
C ALA A 72 26.13 9.15 -25.13
N ARG A 73 26.80 9.03 -26.29
CA ARG A 73 28.21 8.59 -26.39
C ARG A 73 29.23 9.71 -26.25
N LYS A 74 28.94 10.91 -26.78
CA LYS A 74 29.87 12.05 -26.73
C LYS A 74 29.65 12.86 -25.46
N LYS A 75 30.74 13.40 -24.90
CA LYS A 75 30.72 14.23 -23.67
C LYS A 75 29.77 15.44 -23.80
N LYS A 76 29.78 16.12 -24.95
CA LYS A 76 28.90 17.27 -25.23
C LYS A 76 27.42 16.88 -25.25
N ASP A 77 27.09 15.77 -25.90
CA ASP A 77 25.71 15.28 -26.02
C ASP A 77 25.18 14.81 -24.65
N LYS A 78 26.04 14.18 -23.84
CA LYS A 78 25.72 13.78 -22.47
C LYS A 78 25.47 14.97 -21.55
N ALA A 79 26.24 16.05 -21.70
CA ALA A 79 26.02 17.30 -20.96
C ALA A 79 24.68 17.93 -21.34
N ALA A 80 24.41 18.08 -22.64
CA ALA A 80 23.13 18.62 -23.12
C ALA A 80 21.92 17.78 -22.69
N ALA A 81 22.04 16.45 -22.67
CA ALA A 81 20.98 15.55 -22.19
C ALA A 81 20.74 15.69 -20.68
N ARG A 82 21.80 15.86 -19.88
CA ARG A 82 21.69 16.12 -18.44
C ARG A 82 21.03 17.46 -18.14
N ASP A 83 21.39 18.51 -18.89
CA ASP A 83 20.78 19.83 -18.75
C ASP A 83 19.28 19.79 -19.10
N ARG A 84 18.89 19.02 -20.12
CA ARG A 84 17.47 18.78 -20.43
C ARG A 84 16.76 18.04 -19.31
N LEU A 85 17.34 16.95 -18.79
CA LEU A 85 16.77 16.19 -17.68
C LEU A 85 16.60 17.06 -16.41
N ALA A 86 17.55 17.95 -16.14
CA ALA A 86 17.53 18.83 -14.97
C ALA A 86 16.42 19.90 -15.04
N LYS A 87 15.99 20.27 -16.25
CA LYS A 87 14.91 21.25 -16.49
C LYS A 87 13.51 20.65 -16.46
N LEU A 88 13.39 19.32 -16.53
CA LEU A 88 12.09 18.66 -16.50
C LEU A 88 11.51 18.68 -15.08
N PRO A 89 10.18 18.86 -14.95
CA PRO A 89 9.52 18.76 -13.66
C PRO A 89 9.71 17.37 -13.07
N LYS A 90 10.05 17.29 -11.79
CA LYS A 90 10.02 16.03 -11.07
C LYS A 90 8.57 15.74 -10.69
N ALA A 91 8.17 14.47 -10.79
CA ALA A 91 6.95 14.04 -10.13
C ALA A 91 7.05 14.37 -8.63
N GLU A 92 6.01 14.99 -8.08
CA GLU A 92 5.93 15.25 -6.64
C GLU A 92 5.83 13.91 -5.90
N ASP A 93 6.61 13.75 -4.82
CA ASP A 93 6.79 12.49 -4.10
C ASP A 93 6.05 12.45 -2.74
N GLY A 94 5.00 13.28 -2.63
CA GLY A 94 4.15 13.39 -1.44
C GLY A 94 2.90 12.52 -1.52
N ALA A 95 2.24 12.38 -0.36
CA ALA A 95 0.89 11.83 -0.29
C ALA A 95 -0.10 12.77 -1.00
N ASP A 96 -1.00 12.21 -1.81
CA ASP A 96 -2.09 12.98 -2.42
C ASP A 96 -3.30 12.98 -1.47
N PRO A 97 -3.88 14.15 -1.12
CA PRO A 97 -5.05 14.22 -0.24
C PRO A 97 -6.23 13.37 -0.69
N PHE A 98 -6.45 13.26 -2.00
CA PHE A 98 -7.51 12.41 -2.56
C PHE A 98 -7.24 10.94 -2.30
N LEU A 99 -5.99 10.49 -2.44
CA LEU A 99 -5.62 9.10 -2.21
C LEU A 99 -5.67 8.74 -0.73
N VAL A 100 -5.32 9.67 0.16
CA VAL A 100 -5.54 9.48 1.61
C VAL A 100 -7.02 9.25 1.87
N ARG A 101 -7.90 10.12 1.35
CA ARG A 101 -9.36 9.95 1.49
C ARG A 101 -9.84 8.63 0.91
N ALA A 102 -9.43 8.28 -0.30
CA ALA A 102 -9.85 7.05 -0.95
C ALA A 102 -9.41 5.80 -0.15
N GLN A 103 -8.17 5.78 0.35
CA GLN A 103 -7.66 4.69 1.18
C GLN A 103 -8.43 4.56 2.51
N VAL A 104 -8.76 5.67 3.19
CA VAL A 104 -9.62 5.63 4.40
C VAL A 104 -11.00 5.04 4.09
N LEU A 105 -11.63 5.46 2.99
CA LEU A 105 -12.96 4.97 2.61
C LEU A 105 -12.93 3.47 2.22
N LEU A 106 -11.84 3.02 1.60
CA LEU A 106 -11.61 1.61 1.29
C LEU A 106 -11.44 0.77 2.56
N ASP A 107 -10.66 1.28 3.52
CA ASP A 107 -10.44 0.65 4.82
C ASP A 107 -11.75 0.50 5.61
N ARG A 108 -12.56 1.57 5.70
CA ARG A 108 -13.92 1.54 6.28
C ARG A 108 -14.87 0.56 5.59
N ALA A 109 -14.63 0.26 4.32
CA ALA A 109 -15.43 -0.70 3.56
C ALA A 109 -14.92 -2.14 3.70
N HIS A 110 -13.90 -2.38 4.55
CA HIS A 110 -13.22 -3.65 4.75
C HIS A 110 -12.56 -4.20 3.47
N ALA A 111 -12.27 -3.31 2.52
CA ALA A 111 -11.41 -3.55 1.37
C ALA A 111 -10.04 -2.90 1.66
N SER A 112 -9.27 -3.53 2.55
CA SER A 112 -8.10 -2.92 3.17
C SER A 112 -7.04 -2.50 2.14
N PRO A 113 -6.53 -1.25 2.20
CA PRO A 113 -5.37 -0.82 1.43
C PRO A 113 -4.04 -1.32 2.02
N GLY A 114 -4.07 -2.09 3.11
CA GLY A 114 -2.93 -2.26 3.98
C GLY A 114 -2.66 -0.93 4.69
N VAL A 115 -1.49 -0.34 4.47
CA VAL A 115 -1.15 0.98 5.04
C VAL A 115 -1.80 2.12 4.26
N ILE A 116 -2.36 3.08 4.97
CA ILE A 116 -2.77 4.37 4.44
C ILE A 116 -1.51 5.25 4.33
N ASP A 117 -1.11 5.56 3.10
CA ASP A 117 0.11 6.31 2.78
C ASP A 117 -0.13 7.46 1.77
N GLY A 118 -1.36 7.57 1.25
CA GLY A 118 -1.75 8.55 0.24
C GLY A 118 -1.10 8.35 -1.13
N ARG A 119 -0.67 7.13 -1.47
CA ARG A 119 0.04 6.82 -2.72
C ARG A 119 -0.74 5.87 -3.63
N ASP A 120 -0.54 6.05 -4.94
CA ASP A 120 -1.09 5.17 -5.98
C ASP A 120 -0.18 3.94 -6.16
N GLY A 121 -0.20 3.08 -5.14
CA GLY A 121 0.58 1.84 -5.09
C GLY A 121 -0.23 0.59 -5.46
N ASP A 122 0.45 -0.55 -5.53
CA ASP A 122 -0.19 -1.82 -5.89
C ASP A 122 -1.26 -2.25 -4.87
N ASN A 123 -1.04 -2.02 -3.57
CA ASN A 123 -2.06 -2.33 -2.56
C ASN A 123 -3.29 -1.43 -2.66
N PHE A 124 -3.13 -0.16 -3.06
CA PHE A 124 -4.27 0.71 -3.34
C PHE A 124 -5.11 0.15 -4.51
N LYS A 125 -4.45 -0.32 -5.58
CA LYS A 125 -5.14 -0.95 -6.72
C LYS A 125 -5.85 -2.25 -6.32
N LYS A 126 -5.21 -3.07 -5.48
CA LYS A 126 -5.83 -4.27 -4.89
C LYS A 126 -7.07 -3.93 -4.07
N ALA A 127 -7.00 -2.90 -3.22
CA ALA A 127 -8.13 -2.44 -2.44
C ALA A 127 -9.29 -1.96 -3.31
N VAL A 128 -9.01 -1.20 -4.39
CA VAL A 128 -10.06 -0.80 -5.36
C VAL A 128 -10.69 -2.01 -6.04
N ARG A 129 -9.88 -2.99 -6.48
CA ARG A 129 -10.35 -4.25 -7.05
C ARG A 129 -11.21 -5.05 -6.06
N ALA A 130 -10.78 -5.12 -4.80
CA ALA A 130 -11.48 -5.77 -3.71
C ALA A 130 -12.83 -5.10 -3.43
N PHE A 131 -12.87 -3.77 -3.36
CA PHE A 131 -14.10 -3.02 -3.18
C PHE A 131 -15.08 -3.27 -4.32
N ARG A 132 -14.61 -3.27 -5.57
CA ARG A 132 -15.42 -3.63 -6.74
C ARG A 132 -16.05 -5.01 -6.59
N GLU A 133 -15.24 -6.01 -6.23
CA GLU A 133 -15.69 -7.39 -5.99
C GLU A 133 -16.78 -7.43 -4.90
N MET A 134 -16.54 -6.77 -3.76
CA MET A 134 -17.50 -6.68 -2.65
C MET A 134 -18.80 -5.94 -3.00
N ARG A 135 -18.80 -5.12 -4.06
CA ARG A 135 -19.98 -4.40 -4.57
C ARG A 135 -20.60 -5.06 -5.80
N GLY A 136 -20.09 -6.21 -6.26
CA GLY A 136 -20.57 -6.87 -7.47
C GLY A 136 -20.28 -6.10 -8.76
N MET A 137 -19.28 -5.22 -8.74
CA MET A 137 -18.83 -4.45 -9.91
C MET A 137 -17.78 -5.24 -10.73
N PRO A 138 -17.58 -4.90 -12.02
CA PRO A 138 -16.47 -5.46 -12.81
C PRO A 138 -15.10 -5.23 -12.14
N ILE A 139 -14.30 -6.30 -12.01
CA ILE A 139 -13.05 -6.33 -11.24
C ILE A 139 -11.80 -5.89 -12.04
N ASP A 140 -11.91 -5.73 -13.35
CA ASP A 140 -10.82 -5.33 -14.25
C ASP A 140 -10.62 -3.80 -14.33
N GLY A 141 -11.50 -3.03 -13.69
CA GLY A 141 -11.44 -1.57 -13.61
C GLY A 141 -10.56 -1.01 -12.49
N GLY A 142 -9.97 0.16 -12.71
CA GLY A 142 -9.25 0.95 -11.69
C GLY A 142 -10.20 1.79 -10.81
N LEU A 143 -9.69 2.85 -10.17
CA LEU A 143 -10.57 3.83 -9.57
C LEU A 143 -11.21 4.69 -10.67
N ASP A 144 -12.53 4.67 -10.77
CA ASP A 144 -13.31 5.40 -11.76
C ASP A 144 -14.47 6.18 -11.10
N PRO A 145 -15.25 6.98 -11.87
CA PRO A 145 -16.36 7.75 -11.29
C PRO A 145 -17.42 6.90 -10.58
N GLU A 146 -17.66 5.67 -11.03
CA GLU A 146 -18.65 4.77 -10.42
C GLU A 146 -18.17 4.27 -9.05
N VAL A 147 -16.93 3.78 -8.97
CA VAL A 147 -16.31 3.37 -7.70
C VAL A 147 -16.20 4.55 -6.76
N TRP A 148 -15.80 5.71 -7.25
CA TRP A 148 -15.71 6.91 -6.42
C TRP A 148 -17.08 7.34 -5.89
N ALA A 149 -18.13 7.29 -6.69
CA ALA A 149 -19.48 7.58 -6.23
C ALA A 149 -19.93 6.61 -5.14
N ALA A 150 -19.60 5.33 -5.25
CA ALA A 150 -19.90 4.31 -4.25
C ALA A 150 -19.08 4.49 -2.95
N LEU A 151 -17.79 4.80 -3.03
CA LEU A 151 -16.95 5.09 -1.86
C LEU A 151 -17.41 6.36 -1.15
N SER A 152 -17.59 7.45 -1.91
CA SER A 152 -17.99 8.74 -1.39
C SER A 152 -19.47 8.83 -0.98
N ALA A 153 -20.22 7.73 -1.05
CA ALA A 153 -21.52 7.61 -0.37
C ALA A 153 -21.35 7.72 1.15
N ASP A 154 -20.21 7.27 1.68
CA ASP A 154 -19.76 7.67 3.01
C ASP A 154 -19.33 9.16 2.97
N LYS A 155 -20.07 9.97 3.73
CA LYS A 155 -19.88 11.43 3.85
C LYS A 155 -19.10 11.83 5.11
N ALA A 156 -18.74 10.88 5.97
CA ALA A 156 -17.99 11.19 7.18
C ALA A 156 -16.58 11.67 6.82
N PRO A 157 -16.02 12.65 7.57
CA PRO A 157 -14.64 13.10 7.39
C PRO A 157 -13.66 11.92 7.38
N ALA A 158 -12.69 11.93 6.47
CA ALA A 158 -11.69 10.86 6.38
C ALA A 158 -10.62 10.98 7.47
N LEU A 159 -10.42 12.19 8.00
CA LEU A 159 -9.54 12.44 9.13
C LEU A 159 -10.33 12.89 10.35
N LYS A 160 -9.78 12.61 11.53
CA LYS A 160 -10.29 13.10 12.81
C LYS A 160 -9.18 13.68 13.68
N PRO A 161 -9.51 14.65 14.56
CA PRO A 161 -8.59 15.07 15.60
C PRO A 161 -8.42 13.93 16.63
N TYR A 162 -7.19 13.76 17.10
CA TYR A 162 -6.84 12.85 18.18
C TYR A 162 -5.92 13.55 19.17
N VAL A 163 -6.26 13.53 20.45
CA VAL A 163 -5.41 14.05 21.52
C VAL A 163 -4.43 12.96 21.93
N ILE A 164 -3.13 13.25 21.84
CA ILE A 164 -2.10 12.33 22.34
C ILE A 164 -2.24 12.22 23.86
N TYR A 165 -2.57 11.04 24.37
CA TYR A 165 -2.73 10.83 25.81
C TYR A 165 -1.39 10.51 26.48
N SER A 166 -1.38 10.57 27.82
CA SER A 166 -0.18 10.23 28.61
C SER A 166 0.25 8.77 28.40
N GLU A 167 -0.71 7.88 28.17
CA GLU A 167 -0.51 6.46 27.87
C GLU A 167 0.17 6.25 26.51
N ASP A 168 -0.12 7.13 25.54
CA ASP A 168 0.54 7.10 24.24
C ASP A 168 1.98 7.57 24.36
N VAL A 169 2.29 8.54 25.21
CA VAL A 169 3.67 8.98 25.43
C VAL A 169 4.47 7.97 26.25
N ASN A 170 3.84 7.37 27.26
CA ASN A 170 4.46 6.44 28.20
C ASN A 170 4.29 4.96 27.81
N GLY A 171 3.98 4.70 26.53
CA GLY A 171 3.87 3.36 25.99
C GLY A 171 5.13 2.53 26.21
N ARG A 172 4.99 1.20 26.18
CA ARG A 172 6.12 0.26 26.33
C ARG A 172 6.96 0.21 25.06
N TYR A 173 7.72 1.28 24.82
CA TYR A 173 8.55 1.46 23.63
C TYR A 173 9.90 0.75 23.73
N GLU A 174 10.38 0.28 22.58
CA GLU A 174 11.70 -0.31 22.40
C GLU A 174 12.37 0.34 21.18
N GLU A 175 13.07 1.45 21.40
CA GLU A 175 13.71 2.25 20.35
C GLU A 175 14.70 1.44 19.52
N LYS A 176 15.38 0.47 20.14
CA LYS A 176 16.46 -0.30 19.51
C LYS A 176 16.09 -1.76 19.37
N LEU A 177 15.47 -2.08 18.25
CA LEU A 177 15.17 -3.45 17.84
C LEU A 177 16.28 -3.99 16.91
N PRO A 178 17.18 -4.86 17.41
CA PRO A 178 18.21 -5.47 16.57
C PRO A 178 17.61 -6.47 15.58
N ALA A 179 18.17 -6.57 14.37
CA ALA A 179 17.75 -7.57 13.39
C ALA A 179 18.11 -9.03 13.78
N ASP A 180 19.03 -9.23 14.73
CA ASP A 180 19.49 -10.56 15.15
C ASP A 180 18.55 -11.20 16.18
N TYR A 181 18.05 -12.41 15.90
CA TYR A 181 17.06 -13.08 16.75
C TYR A 181 17.60 -13.45 18.13
N ALA A 182 18.88 -13.78 18.26
CA ALA A 182 19.46 -14.06 19.58
C ALA A 182 19.60 -12.80 20.44
N LYS A 183 19.66 -11.61 19.83
CA LYS A 183 19.55 -10.34 20.57
C LYS A 183 18.10 -10.01 20.91
N LEU A 184 17.16 -10.19 19.97
CA LEU A 184 15.72 -9.98 20.24
C LEU A 184 15.21 -10.87 21.38
N ALA A 185 15.65 -12.14 21.43
CA ALA A 185 15.28 -13.09 22.47
C ALA A 185 15.73 -12.69 23.89
N LYS A 186 16.61 -11.69 24.03
CA LYS A 186 17.06 -11.16 25.33
C LYS A 186 16.24 -9.96 25.80
N LEU A 187 15.42 -9.38 24.93
CA LEU A 187 14.54 -8.29 25.30
C LEU A 187 13.40 -8.80 26.17
N LYS A 188 12.71 -7.89 26.87
CA LYS A 188 11.50 -8.24 27.64
C LYS A 188 10.22 -8.16 26.80
N TRP A 189 10.29 -7.49 25.65
CA TRP A 189 9.17 -7.16 24.77
C TRP A 189 9.68 -6.61 23.45
N LEU A 190 8.99 -6.90 22.36
CA LEU A 190 9.26 -6.39 21.01
C LEU A 190 8.24 -5.31 20.68
N GLY A 191 8.26 -4.23 21.46
CA GLY A 191 7.29 -3.13 21.36
C GLY A 191 7.52 -2.23 20.16
N TYR A 192 6.60 -1.30 19.96
CA TYR A 192 6.80 -0.18 19.06
C TYR A 192 8.09 0.59 19.41
N ARG A 193 8.73 1.21 18.43
CA ARG A 193 9.95 1.99 18.60
C ARG A 193 9.69 3.32 19.29
N ASP A 194 8.55 3.92 18.96
CA ASP A 194 8.10 5.20 19.51
C ASP A 194 6.58 5.37 19.36
N ALA A 195 6.07 6.49 19.87
CA ALA A 195 4.66 6.86 19.77
C ALA A 195 4.20 7.08 18.32
N VAL A 196 5.10 7.44 17.40
CA VAL A 196 4.73 7.64 16.00
C VAL A 196 4.42 6.31 15.35
N GLU A 197 5.28 5.31 15.51
CA GLU A 197 5.01 3.96 15.01
C GLU A 197 3.71 3.38 15.60
N MET A 198 3.52 3.52 16.90
CA MET A 198 2.31 3.05 17.59
C MET A 198 1.04 3.74 17.09
N LEU A 199 1.03 5.08 17.03
CA LEU A 199 -0.14 5.84 16.58
C LEU A 199 -0.40 5.61 15.08
N SER A 200 0.64 5.47 14.27
CA SER A 200 0.52 5.10 12.87
C SER A 200 -0.21 3.77 12.72
N GLU A 201 0.21 2.70 13.39
CA GLU A 201 -0.49 1.42 13.30
C GLU A 201 -1.91 1.48 13.89
N ARG A 202 -2.12 2.21 15.00
CA ARG A 202 -3.45 2.36 15.60
C ARG A 202 -4.48 2.95 14.63
N PHE A 203 -4.04 3.83 13.74
CA PHE A 203 -4.88 4.49 12.75
C PHE A 203 -4.64 3.98 11.32
N HIS A 204 -3.99 2.81 11.17
CA HIS A 204 -3.70 2.12 9.90
C HIS A 204 -2.86 2.95 8.92
N MET A 205 -2.09 3.90 9.41
CA MET A 205 -1.25 4.80 8.62
C MET A 205 0.21 4.33 8.61
N ASP A 206 1.00 4.81 7.65
CA ASP A 206 2.45 4.76 7.77
C ASP A 206 3.02 5.97 8.58
N PRO A 207 4.20 5.83 9.22
CA PRO A 207 4.84 6.94 9.94
C PRO A 207 5.11 8.20 9.08
N PRO A 208 5.53 8.09 7.81
CA PRO A 208 5.65 9.25 6.93
C PRO A 208 4.36 10.05 6.78
N LEU A 209 3.21 9.42 6.52
CA LEU A 209 1.93 10.11 6.37
C LEU A 209 1.50 10.77 7.68
N LEU A 210 1.64 10.08 8.82
CA LEU A 210 1.29 10.64 10.12
C LEU A 210 2.06 11.92 10.42
N ARG A 211 3.37 11.95 10.09
CA ARG A 211 4.20 13.16 10.24
C ARG A 211 3.82 14.24 9.22
N ALA A 212 3.51 13.87 7.99
CA ALA A 212 3.14 14.82 6.93
C ALA A 212 1.83 15.55 7.24
N LEU A 213 0.85 14.86 7.85
CA LEU A 213 -0.41 15.46 8.31
C LEU A 213 -0.27 16.36 9.54
N ASN A 214 0.84 16.23 10.28
CA ASN A 214 1.06 16.90 11.56
C ASN A 214 2.42 17.63 11.57
N PRO A 215 2.64 18.59 10.67
CA PRO A 215 3.93 19.25 10.54
C PRO A 215 4.27 20.00 11.83
N GLY A 216 5.49 19.78 12.34
CA GLY A 216 6.02 20.46 13.52
C GLY A 216 5.49 19.94 14.86
N VAL A 217 4.65 18.91 14.89
CA VAL A 217 4.16 18.31 16.13
C VAL A 217 5.25 17.49 16.83
N ASP A 218 5.39 17.68 18.14
CA ASP A 218 6.13 16.77 19.01
C ASP A 218 5.21 15.66 19.56
N PHE A 219 5.34 14.46 18.99
CA PHE A 219 4.57 13.28 19.38
C PHE A 219 4.91 12.73 20.77
N LYS A 220 5.91 13.30 21.45
CA LYS A 220 6.27 12.94 22.83
C LYS A 220 5.56 13.79 23.88
N THR A 221 4.76 14.77 23.46
CA THR A 221 4.04 15.67 24.36
C THR A 221 2.56 15.28 24.44
N ALA A 222 2.12 14.86 25.62
CA ALA A 222 0.70 14.58 25.87
C ALA A 222 -0.14 15.87 25.85
N GLY A 223 -1.40 15.76 25.46
CA GLY A 223 -2.34 16.88 25.31
C GLY A 223 -2.26 17.60 23.95
N VAL A 224 -1.30 17.25 23.09
CA VAL A 224 -1.25 17.77 21.71
C VAL A 224 -2.30 17.08 20.86
N THR A 225 -3.05 17.85 20.08
CA THR A 225 -4.00 17.34 19.09
C THR A 225 -3.32 17.14 17.74
N ILE A 226 -3.47 15.95 17.18
CA ILE A 226 -3.01 15.56 15.84
C ILE A 226 -4.18 15.17 14.94
N GLN A 227 -3.98 15.20 13.63
CA GLN A 227 -4.87 14.64 12.62
C GLN A 227 -4.46 13.20 12.31
N VAL A 228 -5.41 12.29 12.36
CA VAL A 228 -5.23 10.86 12.08
C VAL A 228 -6.34 10.36 11.16
N ALA A 229 -6.10 9.26 10.46
CA ALA A 229 -7.12 8.58 9.68
C ALA A 229 -8.28 8.11 10.59
N ASP A 230 -9.50 8.28 10.12
CA ASP A 230 -10.69 7.77 10.80
C ASP A 230 -11.16 6.48 10.14
N VAL A 231 -10.52 5.37 10.48
CA VAL A 231 -10.67 4.05 9.83
C VAL A 231 -11.98 3.32 10.10
N GLY A 232 -12.89 3.88 10.90
CA GLY A 232 -14.14 3.21 11.26
C GLY A 232 -13.96 2.10 12.30
N GLY A 233 -14.92 1.17 12.35
CA GLY A 233 -14.89 0.01 13.23
C GLY A 233 -14.41 -1.26 12.52
N PHE A 234 -14.19 -2.33 13.27
CA PHE A 234 -13.92 -3.65 12.71
C PHE A 234 -15.13 -4.21 11.98
N ALA A 235 -14.89 -5.04 10.96
CA ALA A 235 -15.90 -5.84 10.31
C ALA A 235 -16.69 -6.67 11.33
N GLU A 236 -17.99 -6.76 11.09
CA GLU A 236 -18.91 -7.55 11.89
C GLU A 236 -19.31 -8.83 11.14
N GLY A 237 -19.69 -9.85 11.91
CA GLY A 237 -20.10 -11.15 11.38
C GLY A 237 -19.16 -12.26 11.78
N THR A 238 -19.44 -13.44 11.24
CA THR A 238 -18.71 -14.68 11.54
C THR A 238 -18.14 -15.24 10.26
N VAL A 239 -16.82 -15.39 10.22
CA VAL A 239 -16.10 -15.96 9.08
C VAL A 239 -16.18 -17.49 9.14
N ARG A 240 -16.76 -18.08 8.09
CA ARG A 240 -16.77 -19.54 7.89
C ARG A 240 -15.65 -20.02 6.99
N ARG A 241 -15.24 -19.19 6.03
CA ARG A 241 -14.22 -19.55 5.05
C ARG A 241 -13.28 -18.39 4.81
N VAL A 242 -11.99 -18.70 4.73
CA VAL A 242 -10.92 -17.78 4.33
C VAL A 242 -10.29 -18.33 3.07
N THR A 243 -10.13 -17.49 2.04
CA THR A 243 -9.28 -17.84 0.89
C THR A 243 -8.02 -16.99 0.90
N VAL A 244 -6.89 -17.64 0.61
CA VAL A 244 -5.58 -17.02 0.47
C VAL A 244 -5.18 -17.14 -0.99
N ASP A 245 -5.30 -16.05 -1.72
CA ASP A 245 -5.04 -15.99 -3.16
C ASP A 245 -3.58 -15.62 -3.40
N LYS A 246 -2.81 -16.59 -3.93
CA LYS A 246 -1.37 -16.42 -4.13
C LYS A 246 -1.03 -15.51 -5.29
N LYS A 247 -1.80 -15.52 -6.38
CA LYS A 247 -1.54 -14.65 -7.55
C LYS A 247 -1.88 -13.21 -7.26
N LEU A 248 -3.01 -12.97 -6.59
CA LEU A 248 -3.41 -11.62 -6.22
C LEU A 248 -2.67 -11.14 -4.97
N GLY A 249 -2.13 -12.03 -4.14
CA GLY A 249 -1.44 -11.67 -2.92
C GLY A 249 -2.40 -11.03 -1.93
N GLU A 250 -3.51 -11.71 -1.66
CA GLU A 250 -4.65 -11.21 -0.88
C GLU A 250 -5.25 -12.34 -0.03
N LEU A 251 -5.86 -11.94 1.09
CA LEU A 251 -6.70 -12.78 1.92
C LEU A 251 -8.14 -12.27 1.81
N ARG A 252 -9.11 -13.19 1.65
CA ARG A 252 -10.55 -12.89 1.66
C ARG A 252 -11.22 -13.70 2.74
N ALA A 253 -12.13 -13.09 3.48
CA ALA A 253 -12.92 -13.76 4.52
C ALA A 253 -14.41 -13.71 4.16
N TYR A 254 -15.07 -14.85 4.26
CA TYR A 254 -16.47 -15.07 3.87
C TYR A 254 -17.30 -15.58 5.04
N ASP A 255 -18.56 -15.16 5.11
CA ASP A 255 -19.55 -15.76 6.00
C ASP A 255 -20.10 -17.10 5.46
N ASP A 256 -21.15 -17.63 6.10
CA ASP A 256 -21.82 -18.87 5.71
C ASP A 256 -22.66 -18.75 4.41
N ALA A 257 -22.97 -17.53 3.98
CA ALA A 257 -23.70 -17.22 2.75
C ALA A 257 -22.78 -16.82 1.59
N ASP A 258 -21.47 -17.08 1.71
CA ASP A 258 -20.43 -16.67 0.76
C ASP A 258 -20.34 -15.15 0.54
N LYS A 259 -20.89 -14.34 1.45
CA LYS A 259 -20.70 -12.89 1.43
C LYS A 259 -19.31 -12.57 1.96
N ILE A 260 -18.59 -11.73 1.22
CA ILE A 260 -17.28 -11.24 1.62
C ILE A 260 -17.43 -10.23 2.76
N LEU A 261 -16.80 -10.52 3.89
CA LEU A 261 -16.77 -9.65 5.07
C LEU A 261 -15.55 -8.73 5.07
N MET A 262 -14.40 -9.22 4.62
CA MET A 262 -13.19 -8.42 4.44
C MET A 262 -12.29 -8.99 3.34
N ILE A 263 -11.53 -8.11 2.70
CA ILE A 263 -10.40 -8.46 1.83
C ILE A 263 -9.19 -7.60 2.26
N ALA A 264 -8.04 -8.24 2.45
CA ALA A 264 -6.80 -7.55 2.81
C ALA A 264 -5.63 -7.99 1.92
N PRO A 265 -4.68 -7.09 1.59
CA PRO A 265 -3.45 -7.47 0.92
C PRO A 265 -2.62 -8.35 1.85
N ALA A 266 -1.95 -9.33 1.27
CA ALA A 266 -1.13 -10.28 1.99
C ALA A 266 0.25 -10.44 1.35
N THR A 267 1.24 -10.73 2.18
CA THR A 267 2.51 -11.29 1.72
C THR A 267 2.51 -12.80 1.96
N ILE A 268 2.48 -13.56 0.87
CA ILE A 268 2.36 -15.01 0.87
C ILE A 268 3.71 -15.65 0.49
N GLY A 269 3.91 -16.92 0.84
CA GLY A 269 5.17 -17.64 0.63
C GLY A 269 5.62 -17.64 -0.83
N SER A 270 6.93 -17.54 -1.07
CA SER A 270 7.51 -17.66 -2.41
C SER A 270 7.43 -19.11 -2.92
N PRO A 271 7.67 -19.35 -4.23
CA PRO A 271 7.91 -20.70 -4.73
C PRO A 271 9.05 -21.45 -4.02
N ASP A 272 10.06 -20.73 -3.52
CA ASP A 272 11.19 -21.31 -2.77
C ASP A 272 10.80 -21.71 -1.32
N THR A 273 9.69 -21.16 -0.81
CA THR A 273 9.12 -21.46 0.51
C THR A 273 7.61 -21.53 0.41
N PRO A 274 7.07 -22.56 -0.27
CA PRO A 274 5.68 -22.57 -0.68
C PRO A 274 4.75 -22.59 0.53
N SER A 275 3.64 -21.86 0.39
CA SER A 275 2.52 -21.98 1.32
C SER A 275 1.87 -23.36 1.18
N PRO A 276 1.16 -23.86 2.20
CA PRO A 276 0.55 -25.19 2.15
C PRO A 276 -0.50 -25.28 1.04
N GLU A 277 -0.78 -26.51 0.62
CA GLU A 277 -1.88 -26.83 -0.29
C GLU A 277 -3.02 -27.50 0.46
N GLY A 278 -4.24 -27.35 -0.07
CA GLY A 278 -5.45 -27.98 0.46
C GLY A 278 -6.19 -27.18 1.53
N ARG A 279 -7.35 -27.70 1.93
CA ARG A 279 -8.18 -27.13 2.99
C ARG A 279 -7.58 -27.41 4.36
N MET A 280 -7.60 -26.39 5.21
CA MET A 280 -7.21 -26.46 6.61
C MET A 280 -8.24 -25.73 7.48
N THR A 281 -8.11 -25.82 8.79
CA THR A 281 -8.96 -25.12 9.74
C THR A 281 -8.12 -24.22 10.63
N ILE A 282 -8.71 -23.15 11.16
CA ILE A 282 -8.06 -22.31 12.15
C ILE A 282 -8.10 -23.01 13.52
N ASN A 283 -6.97 -23.18 14.17
CA ASN A 283 -6.89 -23.78 15.51
C ASN A 283 -7.22 -22.79 16.62
N GLY A 284 -6.97 -21.50 16.38
CA GLY A 284 -7.20 -20.41 17.32
C GLY A 284 -6.44 -19.15 16.92
N ALA A 285 -6.78 -18.02 17.55
CA ALA A 285 -6.07 -16.76 17.42
C ALA A 285 -5.43 -16.37 18.75
N PHE A 286 -4.20 -15.89 18.69
CA PHE A 286 -3.34 -15.65 19.84
C PHE A 286 -2.77 -14.23 19.74
N PRO A 287 -3.28 -13.27 20.54
CA PRO A 287 -2.71 -11.93 20.61
C PRO A 287 -1.36 -11.97 21.31
N ASP A 288 -0.45 -11.09 20.88
CA ASP A 288 0.89 -10.90 21.42
C ASP A 288 1.60 -12.25 21.72
N PRO A 289 1.79 -13.10 20.71
CA PRO A 289 2.35 -14.43 20.91
C PRO A 289 3.86 -14.38 21.14
N HIS A 290 4.37 -15.29 21.98
CA HIS A 290 5.79 -15.63 21.93
C HIS A 290 6.11 -16.30 20.59
N TYR A 291 7.25 -15.94 19.97
CA TYR A 291 7.71 -16.58 18.74
C TYR A 291 8.81 -17.61 19.03
N ILE A 292 8.53 -18.88 18.71
CA ILE A 292 9.50 -19.97 18.84
C ILE A 292 10.23 -20.12 17.50
N TYR A 293 11.46 -19.63 17.44
CA TYR A 293 12.35 -19.82 16.30
C TYR A 293 13.07 -21.17 16.41
N ASP A 294 12.93 -22.02 15.39
CA ASP A 294 13.70 -23.27 15.25
C ASP A 294 14.41 -23.31 13.88
N PRO A 295 15.73 -23.07 13.81
CA PRO A 295 16.46 -23.05 12.54
C PRO A 295 16.46 -24.39 11.80
N LYS A 296 16.14 -25.49 12.49
CA LYS A 296 16.03 -26.82 11.87
C LYS A 296 14.68 -27.03 11.17
N LYS A 297 13.67 -26.22 11.49
CA LYS A 297 12.29 -26.37 10.97
C LYS A 297 11.87 -25.18 10.10
N ASN A 298 12.29 -23.97 10.44
CA ASN A 298 11.90 -22.75 9.75
C ASN A 298 12.95 -22.40 8.69
N PHE A 299 13.92 -21.56 9.06
CA PHE A 299 15.01 -21.08 8.23
C PHE A 299 16.16 -20.63 9.15
N GLN A 300 17.38 -20.51 8.62
CA GLN A 300 18.49 -19.98 9.40
C GLN A 300 18.57 -18.45 9.29
N GLN A 301 18.12 -17.75 10.33
CA GLN A 301 18.29 -16.30 10.50
C GLN A 301 19.72 -15.98 10.94
N GLY A 302 20.48 -15.33 10.07
CA GLY A 302 21.86 -14.93 10.35
C GLY A 302 22.74 -16.11 10.77
N LYS A 303 23.40 -15.99 11.93
CA LYS A 303 24.27 -17.05 12.50
C LYS A 303 23.55 -17.89 13.57
N ASN A 304 22.22 -17.75 13.72
CA ASN A 304 21.47 -18.39 14.80
C ASN A 304 21.16 -19.86 14.48
N LYS A 305 21.88 -20.78 15.13
CA LYS A 305 21.81 -22.24 14.93
C LYS A 305 21.05 -22.99 16.03
N ARG A 306 20.45 -22.28 17.00
CA ARG A 306 19.76 -22.86 18.15
C ARG A 306 18.31 -22.39 18.18
N LYS A 307 17.47 -23.17 18.85
CA LYS A 307 16.10 -22.76 19.19
C LYS A 307 16.15 -21.50 20.07
N LEU A 308 15.28 -20.55 19.79
CA LEU A 308 15.12 -19.32 20.55
C LEU A 308 13.63 -19.08 20.81
N THR A 309 13.31 -18.56 21.98
CA THR A 309 11.97 -18.04 22.29
C THR A 309 12.10 -16.53 22.34
N LEU A 310 11.48 -15.84 21.38
CA LEU A 310 11.44 -14.39 21.34
C LEU A 310 10.24 -13.92 22.20
N PRO A 311 10.40 -12.81 22.94
CA PRO A 311 9.29 -12.22 23.68
C PRO A 311 8.22 -11.70 22.71
N PRO A 312 6.99 -11.51 23.19
CA PRO A 312 5.91 -10.99 22.36
C PRO A 312 6.07 -9.50 22.02
N GLY A 313 5.25 -9.03 21.09
CA GLY A 313 5.05 -7.62 20.76
C GLY A 313 4.84 -7.36 19.27
N PRO A 314 4.31 -6.17 18.92
CA PRO A 314 3.95 -5.82 17.54
C PRO A 314 5.13 -5.81 16.58
N ASN A 315 6.35 -5.58 17.09
CA ASN A 315 7.58 -5.67 16.32
C ASN A 315 8.24 -7.07 16.37
N GLY A 316 7.50 -8.09 16.85
CA GLY A 316 7.93 -9.48 16.78
C GLY A 316 7.83 -10.06 15.38
N PRO A 317 8.51 -11.19 15.07
CA PRO A 317 8.50 -11.78 13.73
C PRO A 317 7.13 -12.15 13.16
N VAL A 318 6.15 -12.34 14.04
CA VAL A 318 4.75 -12.66 13.68
C VAL A 318 3.77 -11.52 14.01
N GLY A 319 4.27 -10.33 14.32
CA GLY A 319 3.45 -9.18 14.71
C GLY A 319 2.70 -9.38 16.02
N SER A 320 1.64 -8.60 16.21
CA SER A 320 0.80 -8.61 17.42
C SER A 320 -0.29 -9.70 17.41
N MET A 321 -0.45 -10.45 16.32
CA MET A 321 -1.49 -11.46 16.18
C MET A 321 -0.99 -12.68 15.42
N TRP A 322 -1.20 -13.87 15.99
CA TRP A 322 -0.99 -15.16 15.34
C TRP A 322 -2.29 -15.94 15.26
N ILE A 323 -2.71 -16.31 14.05
CA ILE A 323 -3.85 -17.17 13.77
C ILE A 323 -3.31 -18.51 13.30
N ASP A 324 -3.39 -19.51 14.17
CA ASP A 324 -2.78 -20.82 13.99
C ASP A 324 -3.61 -21.68 13.02
N LEU A 325 -2.96 -22.34 12.06
CA LEU A 325 -3.62 -23.22 11.11
C LEU A 325 -3.44 -24.69 11.51
N SER A 326 -4.37 -25.56 11.12
CA SER A 326 -4.28 -27.00 11.39
C SER A 326 -3.09 -27.69 10.70
N LYS A 327 -2.51 -27.04 9.69
CA LYS A 327 -1.21 -27.43 9.13
C LYS A 327 -0.08 -27.01 10.11
N PRO A 328 0.73 -27.96 10.62
CA PRO A 328 1.80 -27.64 11.56
C PRO A 328 2.74 -26.57 11.01
N THR A 329 3.13 -25.62 11.87
CA THR A 329 4.07 -24.51 11.62
C THR A 329 3.60 -23.41 10.66
N TYR A 330 2.34 -23.43 10.21
CA TYR A 330 1.79 -22.38 9.35
C TYR A 330 0.72 -21.57 10.08
N GLY A 331 0.65 -20.28 9.74
CA GLY A 331 -0.29 -19.34 10.33
C GLY A 331 -0.58 -18.17 9.42
N ILE A 332 -1.68 -17.48 9.71
CA ILE A 332 -1.96 -16.12 9.26
C ILE A 332 -1.56 -15.20 10.40
N HIS A 333 -0.77 -14.16 10.13
CA HIS A 333 -0.22 -13.35 11.22
C HIS A 333 0.06 -11.91 10.83
N GLY A 334 0.23 -11.06 11.83
CA GLY A 334 0.64 -9.66 11.67
C GLY A 334 2.10 -9.52 11.22
N THR A 335 2.65 -8.31 11.27
CA THR A 335 4.01 -8.05 10.82
C THR A 335 4.64 -6.88 11.56
N PRO A 336 5.95 -6.90 11.82
CA PRO A 336 6.68 -5.73 12.33
C PRO A 336 6.90 -4.65 11.25
N GLU A 337 6.54 -4.94 10.00
CA GLU A 337 6.74 -4.05 8.85
C GLU A 337 5.49 -3.96 7.98
N PRO A 338 4.39 -3.31 8.43
CA PRO A 338 3.12 -3.25 7.66
C PRO A 338 3.29 -2.64 6.27
N SER A 339 4.18 -1.65 6.13
CA SER A 339 4.47 -1.00 4.85
C SER A 339 5.15 -1.91 3.81
N GLN A 340 5.59 -3.12 4.20
CA GLN A 340 6.22 -4.12 3.33
C GLN A 340 5.26 -5.23 2.86
N ILE A 341 3.98 -5.16 3.25
CA ILE A 341 2.95 -6.08 2.74
C ILE A 341 2.84 -5.98 1.22
N SER A 342 2.86 -7.14 0.56
CA SER A 342 2.92 -7.34 -0.90
C SER A 342 4.17 -6.78 -1.62
N LYS A 343 5.19 -6.32 -0.89
CA LYS A 343 6.48 -5.83 -1.47
C LYS A 343 7.62 -6.82 -1.34
N THR A 344 7.43 -7.87 -0.55
CA THR A 344 8.41 -8.92 -0.28
C THR A 344 7.74 -10.30 -0.40
N ALA A 345 8.51 -11.38 -0.33
CA ALA A 345 7.95 -12.73 -0.19
C ALA A 345 8.16 -13.26 1.24
N SER A 346 7.23 -14.07 1.75
CA SER A 346 7.36 -14.70 3.07
C SER A 346 8.11 -16.03 3.00
N HIS A 347 8.43 -16.59 4.17
CA HIS A 347 8.99 -17.94 4.32
C HIS A 347 7.87 -19.00 4.48
N GLY A 348 6.73 -18.81 3.80
CA GLY A 348 5.61 -19.77 3.76
C GLY A 348 4.35 -19.39 4.53
N CYS A 349 4.40 -18.48 5.50
CA CYS A 349 3.21 -18.00 6.24
C CYS A 349 2.49 -16.86 5.50
N VAL A 350 1.24 -16.58 5.89
CA VAL A 350 0.46 -15.46 5.36
C VAL A 350 0.64 -14.25 6.28
N ARG A 351 1.30 -13.21 5.77
CA ARG A 351 1.53 -11.97 6.51
C ARG A 351 0.49 -10.93 6.11
N LEU A 352 -0.15 -10.35 7.10
CA LEU A 352 -1.04 -9.19 7.00
C LEU A 352 -0.44 -8.03 7.81
N THR A 353 -1.05 -6.85 7.71
CA THR A 353 -0.82 -5.81 8.73
C THR A 353 -1.32 -6.30 10.09
N ASN A 354 -0.84 -5.69 11.18
CA ASN A 354 -1.25 -6.08 12.53
C ASN A 354 -2.75 -5.87 12.76
N TRP A 355 -3.34 -4.80 12.21
CA TRP A 355 -4.77 -4.51 12.34
C TRP A 355 -5.64 -5.43 11.48
N ASP A 356 -5.26 -5.73 10.24
CA ASP A 356 -6.01 -6.68 9.39
C ASP A 356 -6.03 -8.08 10.03
N ALA A 357 -4.90 -8.51 10.61
CA ALA A 357 -4.82 -9.77 11.35
C ALA A 357 -5.71 -9.77 12.60
N ALA A 358 -5.73 -8.65 13.34
CA ALA A 358 -6.58 -8.49 14.50
C ALA A 358 -8.07 -8.46 14.13
N GLU A 359 -8.44 -7.81 13.03
CA GLU A 359 -9.81 -7.77 12.50
C GLU A 359 -10.28 -9.19 12.13
N LEU A 360 -9.49 -9.93 11.35
CA LEU A 360 -9.79 -11.33 11.02
C LEU A 360 -9.97 -12.17 12.29
N ALA A 361 -9.05 -12.05 13.26
CA ALA A 361 -9.09 -12.81 14.51
C ALA A 361 -10.39 -12.62 15.32
N ARG A 362 -11.10 -11.49 15.16
CA ARG A 362 -12.37 -11.23 15.85
C ARG A 362 -13.55 -11.98 15.25
N MET A 363 -13.46 -12.37 13.98
CA MET A 363 -14.57 -12.97 13.24
C MET A 363 -14.44 -14.49 13.06
N ILE A 364 -13.29 -15.09 13.38
CA ILE A 364 -13.05 -16.53 13.19
C ILE A 364 -13.59 -17.37 14.34
N GLU A 365 -13.94 -18.62 14.03
CA GLU A 365 -14.32 -19.64 15.01
C GLU A 365 -13.26 -20.79 15.00
N PRO A 366 -12.57 -21.04 16.12
CA PRO A 366 -11.62 -22.14 16.22
C PRO A 366 -12.23 -23.49 15.86
N LYS A 367 -11.48 -24.28 15.08
CA LYS A 367 -11.85 -25.61 14.56
C LYS A 367 -13.04 -25.63 13.61
N VAL A 368 -13.56 -24.47 13.25
CA VAL A 368 -14.73 -24.34 12.38
C VAL A 368 -14.42 -23.52 11.14
N THR A 369 -13.76 -22.36 11.28
CA THR A 369 -13.37 -21.56 10.12
C THR A 369 -12.37 -22.32 9.26
N GLU A 370 -12.73 -22.53 8.00
CA GLU A 370 -11.88 -23.16 6.99
C GLU A 370 -10.96 -22.14 6.33
N VAL A 371 -9.77 -22.58 5.93
CA VAL A 371 -8.81 -21.79 5.14
C VAL A 371 -8.42 -22.59 3.91
N GLU A 372 -8.44 -21.95 2.76
CA GLU A 372 -8.06 -22.53 1.48
C GLU A 372 -7.03 -21.63 0.77
N PHE A 373 -5.96 -22.23 0.27
CA PHE A 373 -4.98 -21.54 -0.57
C PHE A 373 -5.33 -21.77 -2.03
N VAL A 374 -5.52 -20.68 -2.78
CA VAL A 374 -5.90 -20.70 -4.20
C VAL A 374 -4.82 -20.03 -5.04
N ASP A 375 -4.71 -20.47 -6.30
CA ASP A 375 -3.73 -19.95 -7.26
C ASP A 375 -4.35 -19.00 -8.26
#